data_AF-A0A6J4RQA4-F1
#
_entry.id   AF-A0A6J4RQA4-F1
#
_cell.length_a   1.000
_cell.length_b   1.000
_cell.length_c   1.000
_cell.angle_alpha   90.00
_cell.angle_beta   90.00
_cell.angle_gamma   90.00
#
_symmetry.space_group_name_H-M   'P 1'
#
loop_
_entity.id
_entity.type
_entity.pdbx_description
1 polymer ?
#
loop_
_entity_poly.entity_id
_entity_poly.type
_entity_poly.pdbx_seq_one_letter_code
_entity_poly.pdbx_strand_id
1 'polypeptide(L)'
;MKEISKEGGPRAARKLGRDRQEPSEAPPRSRRSRSRKDRGQKSRYALRRGIALVAAAACFIFAGFAFYSLLAGDGGIQRGVRVGDVAVGEMGKEEARAAVEKNAADTFKEISFGEGPDAVSMNASELGVKVNAAAAVEEAYALGRTGGPFTRLSETIGASFGGTQIDLKASYDEGAARSAVDRIANEFNREPKDATFTVAEGGDVKVQPAENGRALDKEATLANLDGALRNMSGKVPLAEGPAPKPEITTAEIQKSKPERVIGEYQTDFLWDSNPNRKENMKLA
;
A
#
# COMPACT_ATOMS: atom_id res chain seq x y z
N MET A 1 45.59 5.67 44.40
CA MET A 1 46.62 6.39 45.17
C MET A 1 46.69 7.82 44.67
N LYS A 2 46.85 8.83 45.55
CA LYS A 2 47.65 10.08 45.35
C LYS A 2 47.29 10.95 44.11
N GLU A 3 46.74 12.18 44.20
CA GLU A 3 47.38 13.44 44.69
C GLU A 3 48.91 13.46 44.45
N ILE A 4 49.62 14.38 43.81
CA ILE A 4 49.65 15.87 43.76
C ILE A 4 50.45 16.24 42.45
N SER A 5 50.87 17.47 42.09
CA SER A 5 50.98 18.75 42.81
C SER A 5 50.83 20.01 41.93
N LYS A 6 50.62 21.12 42.63
CA LYS A 6 51.08 22.49 42.34
C LYS A 6 52.55 22.59 41.90
N GLU A 7 52.81 23.49 40.94
CA GLU A 7 53.88 24.51 40.90
C GLU A 7 53.41 25.68 39.98
N GLY A 8 53.86 26.93 40.03
CA GLY A 8 54.83 27.53 40.96
C GLY A 8 55.39 28.92 40.57
N GLY A 9 54.59 29.99 40.56
CA GLY A 9 55.09 31.37 40.73
C GLY A 9 55.72 32.12 39.52
N PRO A 10 56.56 33.16 39.75
CA PRO A 10 56.02 34.50 40.10
C PRO A 10 56.78 35.71 39.53
N ARG A 11 56.17 36.93 39.62
CA ARG A 11 56.74 38.27 39.97
C ARG A 11 55.79 39.38 39.42
N ALA A 12 55.22 40.34 40.15
CA ALA A 12 55.64 41.21 41.28
C ALA A 12 56.24 42.56 40.85
N ALA A 13 55.40 43.61 40.77
CA ALA A 13 55.72 45.01 41.14
C ALA A 13 54.45 45.91 41.11
N ARG A 14 54.34 47.07 41.79
CA ARG A 14 54.79 47.51 43.14
C ARG A 14 54.29 48.97 43.36
N LYS A 15 53.41 49.20 44.35
CA LYS A 15 53.15 50.51 45.04
C LYS A 15 52.56 51.65 44.16
N LEU A 16 52.03 52.78 44.66
CA LEU A 16 51.74 53.26 46.02
C LEU A 16 50.53 54.22 46.04
N GLY A 17 49.67 54.15 47.08
CA GLY A 17 49.05 55.31 47.76
C GLY A 17 47.99 56.18 47.03
N ARG A 18 47.24 57.05 47.72
CA ARG A 18 47.04 57.22 49.18
C ARG A 18 45.80 58.10 49.47
N ASP A 19 44.96 57.66 50.42
CA ASP A 19 44.00 58.35 51.32
C ASP A 19 43.11 59.53 50.86
N ARG A 20 41.79 59.41 51.13
CA ARG A 20 41.11 60.21 52.20
C ARG A 20 39.70 59.71 52.59
N GLN A 21 39.63 59.18 53.82
CA GLN A 21 38.60 59.35 54.88
C GLN A 21 37.08 59.44 54.55
N GLU A 22 36.36 58.35 54.90
CA GLU A 22 35.21 58.21 55.84
C GLU A 22 34.45 59.46 56.38
N PRO A 23 33.14 59.37 56.80
CA PRO A 23 32.62 58.27 57.65
C PRO A 23 31.14 57.78 57.54
N SER A 24 30.91 56.58 58.11
CA SER A 24 29.76 56.11 58.92
C SER A 24 28.31 56.58 58.66
N GLU A 25 27.40 55.63 58.37
CA GLU A 25 26.15 55.43 59.14
C GLU A 25 25.48 54.06 58.89
N ALA A 26 24.63 53.60 59.84
CA ALA A 26 24.00 52.28 59.87
C ALA A 26 22.49 52.31 59.45
N PRO A 27 21.78 51.17 59.25
CA PRO A 27 20.77 51.06 58.20
C PRO A 27 19.29 51.25 58.64
N PRO A 28 18.37 51.46 57.67
CA PRO A 28 16.96 51.14 57.86
C PRO A 28 16.42 50.02 56.95
N ARG A 29 15.51 49.25 57.56
CA ARG A 29 14.87 48.01 57.12
C ARG A 29 13.98 48.12 55.86
N SER A 30 14.02 47.05 55.06
CA SER A 30 12.88 46.44 54.32
C SER A 30 12.05 47.29 53.33
N ARG A 31 11.89 46.79 52.08
CA ARG A 31 10.57 46.55 51.42
C ARG A 31 10.65 46.15 49.94
N ARG A 32 9.90 45.07 49.61
CA ARG A 32 9.18 44.74 48.34
C ARG A 32 9.57 43.43 47.62
N SER A 33 9.18 42.32 48.23
CA SER A 33 8.72 41.13 47.49
C SER A 33 7.34 41.38 46.82
N ARG A 34 7.29 42.23 45.78
CA ARG A 34 6.05 42.49 45.00
C ARG A 34 6.30 42.56 43.49
N SER A 35 6.52 41.42 42.83
CA SER A 35 6.16 41.21 41.40
C SER A 35 6.30 39.74 40.94
N ARG A 36 5.47 38.84 41.48
CA ARG A 36 5.28 37.48 40.89
C ARG A 36 3.82 37.07 40.67
N LYS A 37 2.83 37.76 41.26
CA LYS A 37 1.41 37.37 41.17
C LYS A 37 0.70 37.84 39.88
N ASP A 38 1.04 39.03 39.36
CA ASP A 38 0.38 39.62 38.18
C ASP A 38 0.66 38.93 36.83
N ARG A 39 1.87 38.36 36.64
CA ARG A 39 2.23 37.72 35.36
C ARG A 39 1.37 36.48 35.07
N GLY A 40 1.01 35.73 36.11
CA GLY A 40 0.15 34.55 35.99
C GLY A 40 -1.31 34.86 35.65
N GLN A 41 -1.84 36.00 36.12
CA GLN A 41 -3.20 36.43 35.74
C GLN A 41 -3.25 36.90 34.29
N LYS A 42 -2.36 37.81 33.86
CA LYS A 42 -2.38 38.35 32.49
C LYS A 42 -2.21 37.25 31.43
N SER A 43 -1.34 36.27 31.68
CA SER A 43 -1.21 35.06 30.82
C SER A 43 -2.52 34.27 30.73
N ARG A 44 -3.20 34.03 31.85
CA ARG A 44 -4.51 33.33 31.86
C ARG A 44 -5.62 34.10 31.14
N TYR A 45 -5.63 35.44 31.19
CA TYR A 45 -6.60 36.24 30.41
C TYR A 45 -6.32 36.21 28.91
N ALA A 46 -5.05 36.25 28.48
CA ALA A 46 -4.69 36.10 27.07
C ALA A 46 -5.08 34.71 26.54
N LEU A 47 -4.78 33.64 27.29
CA LEU A 47 -5.16 32.27 26.94
C LEU A 47 -6.69 32.09 26.87
N ARG A 48 -7.42 32.63 27.85
CA ARG A 48 -8.90 32.63 27.86
C ARG A 48 -9.51 33.42 26.70
N ARG A 49 -8.92 34.55 26.29
CA ARG A 49 -9.33 35.29 25.09
C ARG A 49 -9.07 34.49 23.81
N GLY A 50 -7.92 33.82 23.70
CA GLY A 50 -7.63 32.91 22.58
C GLY A 50 -8.67 31.78 22.47
N ILE A 51 -8.94 31.09 23.58
CA ILE A 51 -9.97 30.04 23.65
C ILE A 51 -11.36 30.59 23.30
N ALA A 52 -11.73 31.77 23.80
CA ALA A 52 -13.02 32.38 23.50
C ALA A 52 -13.17 32.78 22.01
N LEU A 53 -12.10 33.26 21.36
CA LEU A 53 -12.10 33.56 19.94
C LEU A 53 -12.21 32.29 19.09
N VAL A 54 -11.48 31.21 19.45
CA VAL A 54 -11.59 29.91 18.79
C VAL A 54 -12.99 29.32 18.96
N ALA A 55 -13.57 29.40 20.16
CA ALA A 55 -14.94 28.94 20.42
C ALA A 55 -15.99 29.76 19.67
N ALA A 56 -15.83 31.08 19.57
CA ALA A 56 -16.71 31.94 18.79
C ALA A 56 -16.63 31.63 17.29
N ALA A 57 -15.41 31.45 16.75
CA ALA A 57 -15.20 31.04 15.36
C ALA A 57 -15.81 29.66 15.08
N ALA A 58 -15.62 28.68 15.98
CA ALA A 58 -16.22 27.36 15.87
C ALA A 58 -17.76 27.44 15.89
N CYS A 59 -18.36 28.24 16.79
CA CYS A 59 -19.82 28.47 16.80
C CYS A 59 -20.31 29.15 15.52
N PHE A 60 -19.54 30.09 14.95
CA PHE A 60 -19.91 30.76 13.71
C PHE A 60 -19.86 29.82 12.50
N ILE A 61 -18.85 28.95 12.44
CA ILE A 61 -18.77 27.85 11.45
C ILE A 61 -19.93 26.87 11.63
N PHE A 62 -20.26 26.49 12.86
CA PHE A 62 -21.36 25.55 13.16
C PHE A 62 -22.73 26.14 12.82
N ALA A 63 -22.95 27.42 13.11
CA ALA A 63 -24.16 28.15 12.73
C ALA A 63 -24.25 28.34 11.22
N GLY A 64 -23.14 28.67 10.55
CA GLY A 64 -23.04 28.76 9.09
C GLY A 64 -23.30 27.41 8.41
N PHE A 65 -22.80 26.31 8.97
CA PHE A 65 -23.08 24.95 8.49
C PHE A 65 -24.54 24.55 8.72
N ALA A 66 -25.10 24.81 9.90
CA ALA A 66 -26.52 24.56 10.18
C ALA A 66 -27.40 25.34 9.20
N PHE A 67 -27.09 26.62 8.95
CA PHE A 67 -27.77 27.46 7.98
C PHE A 67 -27.61 26.95 6.54
N TYR A 68 -26.39 26.58 6.12
CA TYR A 68 -26.13 25.97 4.82
C TYR A 68 -26.93 24.66 4.64
N SER A 69 -26.95 23.78 5.64
CA SER A 69 -27.73 22.54 5.62
C SER A 69 -29.24 22.76 5.58
N LEU A 70 -29.72 23.92 6.04
CA LEU A 70 -31.12 24.33 5.98
C LEU A 70 -31.49 24.91 4.61
N LEU A 71 -30.53 25.51 3.88
CA LEU A 71 -30.73 26.08 2.54
C LEU A 71 -30.41 25.09 1.41
N ALA A 72 -29.53 24.11 1.62
CA ALA A 72 -29.10 23.11 0.63
C ALA A 72 -30.13 21.97 0.43
N GLY A 73 -31.42 22.31 0.46
CA GLY A 73 -32.53 21.38 0.24
C GLY A 73 -32.64 20.96 -1.23
N ASP A 74 -32.94 19.67 -1.43
CA ASP A 74 -33.38 18.98 -2.65
C ASP A 74 -32.67 19.31 -4.00
N GLY A 75 -31.94 18.38 -4.64
CA GLY A 75 -31.87 16.93 -4.39
C GLY A 75 -30.63 16.25 -4.96
N GLY A 76 -29.49 16.95 -4.95
CA GLY A 76 -28.19 16.40 -5.38
C GLY A 76 -27.43 15.65 -4.28
N ILE A 77 -26.48 14.81 -4.67
CA ILE A 77 -25.48 14.22 -3.76
C ILE A 77 -24.48 15.28 -3.28
N GLN A 78 -23.86 15.10 -2.11
CA GLN A 78 -22.87 16.03 -1.56
C GLN A 78 -21.69 16.28 -2.53
N ARG A 79 -21.17 17.51 -2.56
CA ARG A 79 -20.01 17.87 -3.38
C ARG A 79 -18.79 17.01 -3.04
N GLY A 80 -18.09 16.57 -4.09
CA GLY A 80 -16.84 15.79 -3.97
C GLY A 80 -17.01 14.35 -3.51
N VAL A 81 -18.24 13.82 -3.46
CA VAL A 81 -18.49 12.37 -3.34
C VAL A 81 -18.27 11.68 -4.68
N ARG A 82 -17.62 10.52 -4.65
CA ARG A 82 -17.36 9.66 -5.83
C ARG A 82 -17.80 8.23 -5.54
N VAL A 83 -18.23 7.50 -6.57
CA VAL A 83 -18.46 6.05 -6.52
C VAL A 83 -17.46 5.42 -7.50
N GLY A 84 -16.40 4.81 -6.97
CA GLY A 84 -15.19 4.52 -7.75
C GLY A 84 -14.67 5.78 -8.45
N ASP A 85 -14.40 5.68 -9.75
CA ASP A 85 -13.95 6.82 -10.56
C ASP A 85 -15.05 7.86 -10.86
N VAL A 86 -16.34 7.51 -10.77
CA VAL A 86 -17.45 8.41 -11.13
C VAL A 86 -17.66 9.46 -10.05
N ALA A 87 -17.44 10.74 -10.38
CA ALA A 87 -17.85 11.86 -9.53
C ALA A 87 -19.37 12.02 -9.59
N VAL A 88 -20.05 11.63 -8.51
CA VAL A 88 -21.53 11.69 -8.38
C VAL A 88 -22.01 12.92 -7.62
N GLY A 89 -21.10 13.72 -7.05
CA GLY A 89 -21.46 14.95 -6.35
C GLY A 89 -22.26 15.91 -7.22
N GLU A 90 -23.20 16.62 -6.60
CA GLU A 90 -24.21 17.49 -7.23
C GLU A 90 -25.27 16.79 -8.10
N MET A 91 -25.04 15.58 -8.59
CA MET A 91 -26.02 14.82 -9.39
C MET A 91 -27.24 14.42 -8.57
N GLY A 92 -28.42 14.40 -9.21
CA GLY A 92 -29.62 13.79 -8.63
C GLY A 92 -29.50 12.27 -8.51
N LYS A 93 -30.28 11.62 -7.64
CA LYS A 93 -30.20 10.16 -7.42
C LYS A 93 -30.27 9.33 -8.71
N GLU A 94 -31.26 9.60 -9.57
CA GLU A 94 -31.45 8.84 -10.81
C GLU A 94 -30.33 9.10 -11.84
N GLU A 95 -29.82 10.33 -11.89
CA GLU A 95 -28.71 10.72 -12.76
C GLU A 95 -27.39 10.06 -12.30
N ALA A 96 -27.09 10.14 -11.01
CA ALA A 96 -25.95 9.46 -10.39
C ALA A 96 -26.01 7.96 -10.60
N ARG A 97 -27.21 7.36 -10.46
CA ARG A 97 -27.44 5.94 -10.73
C ARG A 97 -27.16 5.59 -12.18
N ALA A 98 -27.71 6.32 -13.15
CA ALA A 98 -27.46 6.08 -14.57
C ALA A 98 -25.97 6.27 -14.93
N ALA A 99 -25.29 7.25 -14.34
CA ALA A 99 -23.86 7.48 -14.54
C ALA A 99 -23.00 6.33 -13.99
N VAL A 100 -23.31 5.84 -12.78
CA VAL A 100 -22.64 4.68 -12.15
C VAL A 100 -22.94 3.38 -12.89
N GLU A 101 -24.19 3.11 -13.27
CA GLU A 101 -24.57 1.91 -14.04
C GLU A 101 -23.88 1.89 -15.41
N LYS A 102 -23.82 3.04 -16.11
CA LYS A 102 -23.12 3.16 -17.38
C LYS A 102 -21.62 2.93 -17.22
N ASN A 103 -20.96 3.63 -16.29
CA ASN A 103 -19.51 3.47 -16.10
C ASN A 103 -19.15 2.05 -15.67
N ALA A 104 -19.93 1.45 -14.76
CA ALA A 104 -19.74 0.07 -14.36
C ALA A 104 -19.95 -0.91 -15.53
N ALA A 105 -20.93 -0.67 -16.42
CA ALA A 105 -21.11 -1.48 -17.62
C ALA A 105 -19.96 -1.34 -18.63
N ASP A 106 -19.42 -0.13 -18.81
CA ASP A 106 -18.25 0.12 -19.67
C ASP A 106 -16.98 -0.52 -19.09
N THR A 107 -16.73 -0.34 -17.78
CA THR A 107 -15.55 -0.83 -17.05
C THR A 107 -15.54 -2.33 -16.84
N PHE A 108 -16.70 -2.95 -16.57
CA PHE A 108 -16.82 -4.41 -16.38
C PHE A 108 -17.17 -5.15 -17.68
N LYS A 109 -17.25 -4.47 -18.83
CA LYS A 109 -17.33 -5.15 -20.13
C LYS A 109 -16.16 -6.10 -20.35
N GLU A 110 -14.99 -5.73 -19.83
CA GLU A 110 -13.74 -6.46 -20.01
C GLU A 110 -12.87 -6.26 -18.77
N ILE A 111 -12.71 -7.32 -17.97
CA ILE A 111 -11.89 -7.33 -16.76
C ILE A 111 -10.56 -8.00 -17.11
N SER A 112 -9.47 -7.25 -16.97
CA SER A 112 -8.10 -7.71 -17.21
C SER A 112 -7.45 -8.20 -15.92
N PHE A 113 -7.02 -9.46 -15.92
CA PHE A 113 -6.27 -10.09 -14.86
C PHE A 113 -4.77 -10.04 -15.16
N GLY A 114 -3.99 -9.43 -14.26
CA GLY A 114 -2.55 -9.27 -14.41
C GLY A 114 -2.13 -8.05 -15.23
N GLU A 115 -0.83 -7.94 -15.49
CA GLU A 115 -0.23 -6.85 -16.27
C GLU A 115 0.78 -7.39 -17.30
N GLY A 116 0.91 -6.71 -18.43
CA GLY A 116 1.89 -7.06 -19.46
C GLY A 116 1.47 -8.25 -20.35
N PRO A 117 2.42 -9.09 -20.81
CA PRO A 117 2.16 -10.14 -21.80
C PRO A 117 1.40 -11.36 -21.24
N ASP A 118 1.44 -11.57 -19.93
CA ASP A 118 0.72 -12.65 -19.23
C ASP A 118 -0.70 -12.19 -18.79
N ALA A 119 -1.19 -11.04 -19.29
CA ALA A 119 -2.50 -10.49 -18.90
C ALA A 119 -3.66 -11.19 -19.62
N VAL A 120 -4.60 -11.74 -18.85
CA VAL A 120 -5.77 -12.47 -19.36
C VAL A 120 -7.02 -11.60 -19.24
N SER A 121 -7.77 -11.48 -20.34
CA SER A 121 -8.96 -10.62 -20.41
C SER A 121 -10.24 -11.45 -20.46
N MET A 122 -11.25 -11.10 -19.65
CA MET A 122 -12.53 -11.83 -19.60
C MET A 122 -13.73 -10.91 -19.35
N ASN A 123 -14.91 -11.32 -19.83
CA ASN A 123 -16.13 -10.52 -19.65
C ASN A 123 -16.71 -10.71 -18.24
N ALA A 124 -17.16 -9.66 -17.56
CA ALA A 124 -17.73 -9.80 -16.21
C ALA A 124 -19.04 -10.62 -16.17
N SER A 125 -19.69 -10.86 -17.32
CA SER A 125 -20.80 -11.81 -17.44
C SER A 125 -20.35 -13.25 -17.20
N GLU A 126 -19.11 -13.62 -17.56
CA GLU A 126 -18.54 -14.94 -17.24
C GLU A 126 -18.32 -15.11 -15.73
N LEU A 127 -18.02 -14.01 -15.02
CA LEU A 127 -17.84 -13.97 -13.58
C LEU A 127 -19.17 -13.78 -12.81
N GLY A 128 -20.29 -13.65 -13.51
CA GLY A 128 -21.61 -13.43 -12.90
C GLY A 128 -21.75 -12.11 -12.13
N VAL A 129 -20.96 -11.09 -12.47
CA VAL A 129 -20.94 -9.81 -11.75
C VAL A 129 -22.28 -9.08 -11.85
N LYS A 130 -22.84 -8.71 -10.71
CA LYS A 130 -24.05 -7.90 -10.55
C LYS A 130 -23.70 -6.66 -9.75
N VAL A 131 -23.93 -5.50 -10.35
CA VAL A 131 -23.62 -4.19 -9.76
C VAL A 131 -24.85 -3.61 -9.10
N ASN A 132 -24.79 -3.32 -7.81
CA ASN A 132 -25.85 -2.61 -7.08
C ASN A 132 -25.54 -1.11 -6.99
N ALA A 133 -25.66 -0.42 -8.12
CA ALA A 133 -25.48 1.02 -8.22
C ALA A 133 -26.48 1.79 -7.32
N ALA A 134 -27.71 1.29 -7.19
CA ALA A 134 -28.73 1.89 -6.33
C ALA A 134 -28.26 2.00 -4.87
N ALA A 135 -27.74 0.91 -4.29
CA ALA A 135 -27.27 0.93 -2.90
C ALA A 135 -26.06 1.84 -2.68
N ALA A 136 -25.14 1.94 -3.65
CA ALA A 136 -24.01 2.87 -3.58
C ALA A 136 -24.46 4.34 -3.68
N VAL A 137 -25.44 4.63 -4.54
CA VAL A 137 -26.03 5.97 -4.71
C VAL A 137 -26.87 6.40 -3.51
N GLU A 138 -27.62 5.48 -2.89
CA GLU A 138 -28.33 5.78 -1.63
C GLU A 138 -27.38 6.09 -0.48
N GLU A 139 -26.27 5.35 -0.37
CA GLU A 139 -25.22 5.62 0.61
C GLU A 139 -24.54 6.97 0.37
N ALA A 140 -24.15 7.25 -0.88
CA ALA A 140 -23.62 8.54 -1.30
C ALA A 140 -24.58 9.70 -1.01
N TYR A 141 -25.90 9.49 -1.17
CA TYR A 141 -26.92 10.49 -0.85
C TYR A 141 -27.14 10.69 0.66
N ALA A 142 -26.94 9.64 1.47
CA ALA A 142 -27.12 9.67 2.93
C ALA A 142 -26.00 10.42 3.67
N LEU A 143 -24.82 10.56 3.06
CA LEU A 143 -23.70 11.36 3.56
C LEU A 143 -24.11 12.81 3.84
N GLY A 144 -23.72 13.35 4.99
CA GLY A 144 -24.08 14.69 5.44
C GLY A 144 -25.57 14.87 5.77
N ARG A 145 -26.43 13.86 5.56
CA ARG A 145 -27.88 13.90 5.83
C ARG A 145 -28.31 13.03 7.01
N THR A 146 -27.53 12.00 7.34
CA THR A 146 -27.77 11.09 8.47
C THR A 146 -26.83 11.40 9.65
N GLY A 147 -27.03 10.75 10.80
CA GLY A 147 -26.21 11.00 11.99
C GLY A 147 -26.39 12.38 12.65
N GLY A 148 -25.52 12.68 13.62
CA GLY A 148 -25.53 13.93 14.40
C GLY A 148 -24.85 15.11 13.68
N PRO A 149 -25.04 16.35 14.16
CA PRO A 149 -24.60 17.55 13.43
C PRO A 149 -23.06 17.66 13.31
N PHE A 150 -22.30 17.10 14.24
CA PHE A 150 -20.83 17.01 14.12
C PHE A 150 -20.40 16.02 13.03
N THR A 151 -21.03 14.84 12.98
CA THR A 151 -20.79 13.80 11.95
C THR A 151 -21.04 14.35 10.55
N ARG A 152 -22.18 15.02 10.35
CA ARG A 152 -22.53 15.67 9.08
C ARG A 152 -21.51 16.73 8.67
N LEU A 153 -21.06 17.56 9.63
CA LEU A 153 -20.04 18.58 9.37
C LEU A 153 -18.71 17.94 8.94
N SER A 154 -18.25 16.88 9.62
CA SER A 154 -17.03 16.18 9.23
C SER A 154 -17.14 15.48 7.87
N GLU A 155 -18.29 14.87 7.55
CA GLU A 155 -18.55 14.22 6.26
C GLU A 155 -18.59 15.26 5.12
N THR A 156 -19.33 16.36 5.28
CA THR A 156 -19.40 17.42 4.26
C THR A 156 -18.06 18.10 4.03
N ILE A 157 -17.25 18.31 5.08
CA ILE A 157 -15.88 18.84 4.94
C ILE A 157 -15.00 17.82 4.19
N GLY A 158 -15.00 16.55 4.62
CA GLY A 158 -14.21 15.49 3.98
C GLY A 158 -14.54 15.32 2.49
N ALA A 159 -15.83 15.29 2.16
CA ALA A 159 -16.31 15.22 0.79
C ALA A 159 -15.91 16.46 -0.02
N SER A 160 -16.05 17.68 0.55
CA SER A 160 -15.69 18.93 -0.13
C SER A 160 -14.19 19.05 -0.47
N PHE A 161 -13.30 18.37 0.26
CA PHE A 161 -11.88 18.25 -0.07
C PHE A 161 -11.56 17.05 -1.00
N GLY A 162 -12.58 16.41 -1.57
CA GLY A 162 -12.45 15.27 -2.50
C GLY A 162 -12.13 13.93 -1.82
N GLY A 163 -12.32 13.83 -0.51
CA GLY A 163 -11.86 12.70 0.31
C GLY A 163 -12.90 11.60 0.56
N THR A 164 -14.09 11.65 -0.05
CA THR A 164 -15.16 10.66 0.21
C THR A 164 -15.48 9.84 -1.04
N GLN A 165 -14.82 8.69 -1.13
CA GLN A 165 -15.15 7.62 -2.06
C GLN A 165 -16.12 6.64 -1.39
N ILE A 166 -17.18 6.26 -2.12
CA ILE A 166 -18.11 5.20 -1.75
C ILE A 166 -17.77 3.95 -2.56
N ASP A 167 -17.66 2.82 -1.86
CA ASP A 167 -17.42 1.51 -2.48
C ASP A 167 -18.62 1.08 -3.31
N LEU A 168 -18.35 0.57 -4.51
CA LEU A 168 -19.37 -0.04 -5.35
C LEU A 168 -19.77 -1.41 -4.78
N LYS A 169 -21.03 -1.56 -4.39
CA LYS A 169 -21.58 -2.85 -3.94
C LYS A 169 -21.83 -3.75 -5.14
N ALA A 170 -20.80 -4.45 -5.59
CA ALA A 170 -20.89 -5.51 -6.58
C ALA A 170 -20.86 -6.89 -5.90
N SER A 171 -21.55 -7.86 -6.49
CA SER A 171 -21.51 -9.28 -6.11
C SER A 171 -21.21 -10.11 -7.36
N TYR A 172 -20.44 -11.19 -7.23
CA TYR A 172 -20.10 -12.09 -8.33
C TYR A 172 -20.55 -13.53 -8.02
N ASP A 173 -20.53 -14.41 -9.01
CA ASP A 173 -20.72 -15.84 -8.79
C ASP A 173 -19.40 -16.47 -8.35
N GLU A 174 -19.33 -16.95 -7.11
CA GLU A 174 -18.10 -17.48 -6.53
C GLU A 174 -17.60 -18.74 -7.25
N GLY A 175 -18.50 -19.60 -7.75
CA GLY A 175 -18.14 -20.79 -8.51
C GLY A 175 -17.57 -20.43 -9.88
N ALA A 176 -18.17 -19.45 -10.54
CA ALA A 176 -17.69 -18.95 -11.83
C ALA A 176 -16.34 -18.21 -11.68
N ALA A 177 -16.17 -17.40 -10.64
CA ALA A 177 -14.93 -16.70 -10.34
C ALA A 177 -13.78 -17.67 -10.02
N ARG A 178 -14.01 -18.68 -9.16
CA ARG A 178 -13.04 -19.76 -8.91
C ARG A 178 -12.67 -20.49 -10.20
N SER A 179 -13.64 -20.85 -11.03
CA SER A 179 -13.41 -21.52 -12.33
C SER A 179 -12.62 -20.66 -13.32
N ALA A 180 -12.79 -19.32 -13.29
CA ALA A 180 -12.01 -18.39 -14.11
C ALA A 180 -10.57 -18.26 -13.60
N VAL A 181 -10.37 -18.14 -12.27
CA VAL A 181 -9.04 -18.12 -11.65
C VAL A 181 -8.31 -19.46 -11.84
N ASP A 182 -9.01 -20.59 -11.85
CA ASP A 182 -8.46 -21.90 -12.19
C ASP A 182 -7.97 -21.97 -13.65
N ARG A 183 -8.72 -21.40 -14.61
CA ARG A 183 -8.27 -21.26 -16.00
C ARG A 183 -6.99 -20.43 -16.09
N ILE A 184 -6.96 -19.24 -15.46
CA ILE A 184 -5.76 -18.38 -15.44
C ILE A 184 -4.58 -19.10 -14.77
N ALA A 185 -4.80 -19.82 -13.67
CA ALA A 185 -3.74 -20.56 -12.99
C ALA A 185 -3.07 -21.58 -13.90
N ASN A 186 -3.82 -22.27 -14.78
CA ASN A 186 -3.24 -23.24 -15.71
C ASN A 186 -2.33 -22.61 -16.79
N GLU A 187 -2.56 -21.34 -17.14
CA GLU A 187 -1.74 -20.58 -18.11
C GLU A 187 -0.57 -19.83 -17.42
N PHE A 188 -0.80 -19.35 -16.20
CA PHE A 188 0.17 -18.58 -15.42
C PHE A 188 1.23 -19.47 -14.75
N ASN A 189 0.81 -20.62 -14.21
CA ASN A 189 1.67 -21.55 -13.49
C ASN A 189 2.75 -22.11 -14.40
N ARG A 190 3.95 -22.25 -13.86
CA ARG A 190 5.07 -22.90 -14.54
C ARG A 190 5.71 -23.87 -13.57
N GLU A 191 5.90 -25.11 -13.99
CA GLU A 191 6.66 -26.08 -13.21
C GLU A 191 8.12 -25.62 -13.06
N PRO A 192 8.77 -25.93 -11.93
CA PRO A 192 10.20 -25.69 -11.80
C PRO A 192 10.98 -26.59 -12.77
N LYS A 193 12.16 -26.15 -13.19
CA LYS A 193 13.09 -26.98 -13.96
C LYS A 193 14.29 -27.32 -13.10
N ASP A 194 14.58 -28.60 -12.97
CA ASP A 194 15.76 -29.09 -12.28
C ASP A 194 17.06 -28.67 -12.98
N ALA A 195 18.11 -28.47 -12.18
CA ALA A 195 19.44 -28.38 -12.74
C ALA A 195 19.84 -29.72 -13.34
N THR A 196 20.54 -29.66 -14.47
CA THR A 196 21.11 -30.84 -15.12
C THR A 196 22.48 -30.50 -15.70
N PHE A 197 23.20 -31.49 -16.22
CA PHE A 197 24.42 -31.26 -16.97
C PHE A 197 24.38 -31.98 -18.32
N THR A 198 24.99 -31.38 -19.33
CA THR A 198 25.21 -31.99 -20.64
C THR A 198 26.69 -32.06 -20.95
N VAL A 199 27.10 -33.14 -21.62
CA VAL A 199 28.47 -33.31 -22.12
C VAL A 199 28.47 -32.91 -23.59
N ALA A 200 29.33 -31.96 -23.97
CA ALA A 200 29.50 -31.56 -25.36
C ALA A 200 30.41 -32.55 -26.12
N GLU A 201 30.43 -32.49 -27.45
CA GLU A 201 31.23 -33.38 -28.33
C GLU A 201 32.76 -33.32 -28.12
N GLY A 202 33.26 -32.43 -27.24
CA GLY A 202 34.66 -32.37 -26.79
C GLY A 202 34.91 -32.96 -25.38
N GLY A 203 33.91 -33.52 -24.72
CA GLY A 203 33.99 -33.98 -23.32
C GLY A 203 33.75 -32.90 -22.26
N ASP A 204 33.55 -31.64 -22.67
CA ASP A 204 33.24 -30.52 -21.77
C ASP A 204 31.85 -30.67 -21.12
N VAL A 205 31.79 -30.59 -19.79
CA VAL A 205 30.54 -30.68 -19.03
C VAL A 205 29.97 -29.29 -18.76
N LYS A 206 28.80 -29.00 -19.35
CA LYS A 206 28.05 -27.76 -19.15
C LYS A 206 26.88 -27.99 -18.19
N VAL A 207 26.79 -27.18 -17.14
CA VAL A 207 25.65 -27.19 -16.21
C VAL A 207 24.54 -26.30 -16.74
N GLN A 208 23.34 -26.86 -16.87
CA GLN A 208 22.11 -26.10 -17.05
C GLN A 208 21.58 -25.74 -15.65
N PRO A 209 21.38 -24.44 -15.33
CA PRO A 209 20.92 -24.03 -14.02
C PRO A 209 19.45 -24.43 -13.81
N ALA A 210 19.09 -24.70 -12.56
CA ALA A 210 17.71 -24.89 -12.17
C ALA A 210 16.94 -23.57 -12.25
N GLU A 211 15.66 -23.64 -12.64
CA GLU A 211 14.74 -22.51 -12.67
C GLU A 211 13.60 -22.76 -11.68
N ASN A 212 13.30 -21.78 -10.82
CA ASN A 212 12.10 -21.84 -9.99
C ASN A 212 10.85 -21.75 -10.88
N GLY A 213 9.80 -22.48 -10.52
CA GLY A 213 8.51 -22.36 -11.17
C GLY A 213 7.75 -21.11 -10.71
N ARG A 214 6.53 -20.96 -11.23
CA ARG A 214 5.56 -19.95 -10.79
C ARG A 214 4.27 -20.63 -10.35
N ALA A 215 3.65 -20.12 -9.30
CA ALA A 215 2.33 -20.56 -8.84
C ALA A 215 1.45 -19.34 -8.56
N LEU A 216 0.21 -19.35 -9.05
CA LEU A 216 -0.81 -18.36 -8.72
C LEU A 216 -1.40 -18.65 -7.34
N ASP A 217 -1.44 -17.63 -6.47
CA ASP A 217 -2.27 -17.65 -5.28
C ASP A 217 -3.72 -17.31 -5.67
N LYS A 218 -4.56 -18.35 -5.72
CA LYS A 218 -5.95 -18.24 -6.14
C LYS A 218 -6.79 -17.42 -5.18
N GLU A 219 -6.58 -17.59 -3.87
CA GLU A 219 -7.36 -16.92 -2.83
C GLU A 219 -7.00 -15.42 -2.76
N ALA A 220 -5.70 -15.10 -2.82
CA ALA A 220 -5.26 -13.71 -2.91
C ALA A 220 -5.70 -13.04 -4.24
N THR A 221 -5.74 -13.78 -5.35
CA THR A 221 -6.27 -13.26 -6.64
C THR A 221 -7.78 -13.01 -6.57
N LEU A 222 -8.56 -13.86 -5.89
CA LEU A 222 -9.99 -13.62 -5.64
C LEU A 222 -10.23 -12.44 -4.68
N ALA A 223 -9.38 -12.25 -3.67
CA ALA A 223 -9.42 -11.06 -2.83
C ALA A 223 -9.10 -9.77 -3.60
N ASN A 224 -8.15 -9.84 -4.55
CA ASN A 224 -7.86 -8.74 -5.47
C ASN A 224 -9.04 -8.42 -6.41
N LEU A 225 -9.81 -9.44 -6.84
CA LEU A 225 -11.05 -9.24 -7.61
C LEU A 225 -12.12 -8.49 -6.79
N ASP A 226 -12.37 -8.88 -5.55
CA ASP A 226 -13.29 -8.15 -4.65
C ASP A 226 -12.84 -6.70 -4.45
N GLY A 227 -11.55 -6.48 -4.19
CA GLY A 227 -10.96 -5.13 -4.10
C GLY A 227 -11.13 -4.31 -5.38
N ALA A 228 -10.92 -4.91 -6.55
CA ALA A 228 -11.09 -4.25 -7.84
C ALA A 228 -12.56 -3.87 -8.09
N LEU A 229 -13.50 -4.79 -7.84
CA LEU A 229 -14.94 -4.56 -8.02
C LEU A 229 -15.46 -3.43 -7.13
N ARG A 230 -15.06 -3.38 -5.85
CA ARG A 230 -15.42 -2.30 -4.90
C ARG A 230 -14.93 -0.93 -5.35
N ASN A 231 -13.71 -0.87 -5.90
CA ASN A 231 -13.11 0.35 -6.41
C ASN A 231 -13.59 0.75 -7.81
N MET A 232 -14.47 -0.04 -8.45
CA MET A 232 -14.86 0.12 -9.86
C MET A 232 -13.64 0.07 -10.82
N SER A 233 -12.70 -0.83 -10.54
CA SER A 233 -11.54 -1.13 -11.39
C SER A 233 -11.81 -2.35 -12.27
N GLY A 234 -11.62 -2.21 -13.57
CA GLY A 234 -11.57 -3.34 -14.51
C GLY A 234 -10.24 -4.12 -14.46
N LYS A 235 -9.29 -3.72 -13.62
CA LYS A 235 -7.97 -4.36 -13.46
C LYS A 235 -7.88 -5.13 -12.16
N VAL A 236 -7.53 -6.42 -12.26
CA VAL A 236 -7.33 -7.33 -11.13
C VAL A 236 -5.87 -7.78 -11.11
N PRO A 237 -5.05 -7.36 -10.13
CA PRO A 237 -3.68 -7.87 -10.03
C PRO A 237 -3.67 -9.36 -9.69
N LEU A 238 -2.89 -10.15 -10.44
CA LEU A 238 -2.62 -11.55 -10.09
C LEU A 238 -1.69 -11.61 -8.89
N ALA A 239 -2.01 -12.47 -7.92
CA ALA A 239 -1.16 -12.70 -6.77
C ALA A 239 -0.27 -13.93 -7.01
N GLU A 240 1.05 -13.76 -6.90
CA GLU A 240 1.98 -14.89 -6.93
C GLU A 240 2.06 -15.56 -5.55
N GLY A 241 1.83 -16.87 -5.52
CA GLY A 241 2.00 -17.71 -4.34
C GLY A 241 3.46 -18.11 -4.12
N PRO A 242 3.74 -18.99 -3.14
CA PRO A 242 5.07 -19.52 -2.93
C PRO A 242 5.56 -20.29 -4.16
N ALA A 243 6.56 -19.74 -4.85
CA ALA A 243 7.13 -20.32 -6.06
C ALA A 243 7.61 -21.77 -5.81
N PRO A 244 7.13 -22.76 -6.58
CA PRO A 244 7.61 -24.14 -6.47
C PRO A 244 9.08 -24.20 -6.85
N LYS A 245 9.86 -24.93 -6.04
CA LYS A 245 11.30 -25.05 -6.19
C LYS A 245 11.64 -26.31 -6.99
N PRO A 246 12.74 -26.31 -7.75
CA PRO A 246 13.29 -27.52 -8.35
C PRO A 246 13.65 -28.53 -7.26
N GLU A 247 13.53 -29.82 -7.58
CA GLU A 247 13.98 -30.93 -6.73
C GLU A 247 15.51 -30.99 -6.71
N ILE A 248 16.15 -30.69 -7.84
CA ILE A 248 17.62 -30.66 -7.97
C ILE A 248 18.09 -29.23 -8.22
N THR A 249 18.87 -28.69 -7.28
CA THR A 249 19.41 -27.33 -7.39
C THR A 249 20.70 -27.26 -8.22
N THR A 250 20.96 -26.09 -8.82
CA THR A 250 22.23 -25.79 -9.51
C THR A 250 23.46 -26.05 -8.63
N ALA A 251 23.34 -25.81 -7.32
CA ALA A 251 24.42 -26.01 -6.35
C ALA A 251 24.72 -27.50 -6.07
N GLU A 252 23.73 -28.39 -6.22
CA GLU A 252 23.92 -29.83 -6.12
C GLU A 252 24.58 -30.38 -7.38
N ILE A 253 24.08 -30.03 -8.58
CA ILE A 253 24.72 -30.40 -9.84
C ILE A 253 26.15 -29.85 -9.94
N GLN A 254 26.43 -28.64 -9.47
CA GLN A 254 27.79 -28.11 -9.47
C GLN A 254 28.76 -28.89 -8.57
N LYS A 255 28.25 -29.61 -7.55
CA LYS A 255 29.05 -30.51 -6.69
C LYS A 255 29.16 -31.93 -7.25
N SER A 256 28.14 -32.40 -7.97
CA SER A 256 28.07 -33.78 -8.50
C SER A 256 28.45 -33.91 -9.98
N LYS A 257 28.68 -32.79 -10.69
CA LYS A 257 29.07 -32.81 -12.11
C LYS A 257 30.31 -33.68 -12.35
N PRO A 258 30.34 -34.48 -13.43
CA PRO A 258 31.57 -35.13 -13.86
C PRO A 258 32.63 -34.08 -14.21
N GLU A 259 33.88 -34.32 -13.83
CA GLU A 259 35.01 -33.44 -14.18
C GLU A 259 35.59 -33.75 -15.57
N ARG A 260 35.51 -35.01 -16.00
CA ARG A 260 36.02 -35.50 -17.29
C ARG A 260 35.36 -36.82 -17.67
N VAL A 261 35.36 -37.15 -18.95
CA VAL A 261 35.08 -38.51 -19.42
C VAL A 261 36.19 -39.45 -18.93
N ILE A 262 35.81 -40.59 -18.34
CA ILE A 262 36.75 -41.59 -17.80
C ILE A 262 36.91 -42.83 -18.69
N GLY A 263 35.99 -43.02 -19.64
CA GLY A 263 36.01 -44.08 -20.64
C GLY A 263 34.79 -43.95 -21.55
N GLU A 264 34.96 -44.30 -22.82
CA GLU A 264 33.91 -44.35 -23.82
C GLU A 264 33.89 -45.77 -24.42
N TYR A 265 32.70 -46.35 -24.56
CA TYR A 265 32.51 -47.70 -25.06
C TYR A 265 31.50 -47.69 -26.20
N GLN A 266 32.00 -47.92 -27.41
CA GLN A 266 31.15 -48.12 -28.58
C GLN A 266 30.95 -49.63 -28.78
N THR A 267 29.70 -50.10 -28.59
CA THR A 267 29.33 -51.47 -28.94
C THR A 267 28.91 -51.49 -30.41
N ASP A 268 29.77 -52.02 -31.27
CA ASP A 268 29.34 -52.34 -32.64
C ASP A 268 28.28 -53.46 -32.58
N PHE A 269 27.15 -53.28 -33.26
CA PHE A 269 26.08 -54.28 -33.36
C PHE A 269 26.16 -55.12 -34.65
N LEU A 270 27.18 -54.88 -35.50
CA LEU A 270 27.38 -55.60 -36.76
C LEU A 270 27.83 -57.07 -36.58
N TRP A 271 28.11 -57.54 -35.36
CA TRP A 271 28.44 -58.95 -35.07
C TRP A 271 27.22 -59.89 -35.04
N ASP A 272 25.99 -59.36 -34.94
CA ASP A 272 24.78 -60.20 -35.01
C ASP A 272 24.75 -60.96 -36.36
N SER A 273 24.14 -62.14 -36.41
CA SER A 273 23.94 -62.89 -37.66
C SER A 273 22.55 -62.65 -38.29
N ASN A 274 21.63 -61.98 -37.58
CA ASN A 274 20.28 -61.70 -38.06
C ASN A 274 20.20 -60.37 -38.85
N PRO A 275 19.87 -60.39 -40.16
CA PRO A 275 19.79 -59.18 -40.99
C PRO A 275 18.77 -58.15 -40.48
N ASN A 276 17.59 -58.61 -40.04
CA ASN A 276 16.49 -57.73 -39.64
C ASN A 276 16.81 -56.98 -38.33
N ARG A 277 17.59 -57.59 -37.43
CA ARG A 277 18.08 -56.87 -36.23
C ARG A 277 19.11 -55.79 -36.61
N LYS A 278 19.97 -56.03 -37.60
CA LYS A 278 20.92 -55.00 -38.08
C LYS A 278 20.23 -53.81 -38.72
N GLU A 279 19.14 -54.00 -39.46
CA GLU A 279 18.37 -52.86 -39.99
C GLU A 279 17.67 -52.08 -38.88
N ASN A 280 16.94 -52.77 -37.99
CA ASN A 280 16.23 -52.11 -36.89
C ASN A 280 17.19 -51.34 -35.95
N MET A 281 18.40 -51.85 -35.71
CA MET A 281 19.41 -51.18 -34.89
C MET A 281 20.25 -50.12 -35.63
N LYS A 282 20.05 -49.94 -36.95
CA LYS A 282 20.64 -48.83 -37.73
C LYS A 282 19.69 -47.63 -37.87
N LEU A 283 18.43 -47.80 -37.51
CA LEU A 283 17.36 -46.80 -37.63
C LEU A 283 16.98 -46.17 -36.27
N ALA A 284 17.63 -46.61 -35.18
CA ALA A 284 17.46 -46.14 -33.81
C ALA A 284 18.71 -45.37 -33.35
#